data_AF-A0A7S6M6B8-F1
#
_entry.id   AF-A0A7S6M6B8-F1
#
_cell.length_a   1.000
_cell.length_b   1.000
_cell.length_c   1.000
_cell.angle_alpha   90.00
_cell.angle_beta   90.00
_cell.angle_gamma   90.00
#
_symmetry.space_group_name_H-M   'P 1'
#
loop_
_entity.id
_entity.type
_entity.pdbx_description
1 polymer ?
#
loop_
_entity_poly.entity_id
_entity_poly.type
_entity_poly.pdbx_seq_one_letter_code
_entity_poly.pdbx_strand_id
1 'polypeptide(L)'
;MDNTNKLAPCHRLWHIRFCWDNNTQEALMEIRVRNVDEGTIAMLRERSQREGRSLASLIRELLTAEAMRPRREMLARVAAWHEELTRRHGKLPGSTPEIRAKRDQRG
;
A
#
# COMPACT_ATOMS: atom_id res chain seq x y z
N MET A 1 -20.97 12.72 61.30
CA MET A 1 -19.82 11.80 61.30
C MET A 1 -19.52 11.48 59.84
N ASP A 2 -18.40 11.98 59.36
CA ASP A 2 -17.80 11.62 58.07
C ASP A 2 -17.43 10.13 58.04
N ASN A 3 -17.56 9.44 56.90
CA ASN A 3 -16.39 9.08 56.09
C ASN A 3 -16.75 8.36 54.77
N THR A 4 -16.32 8.99 53.69
CA THR A 4 -15.90 8.49 52.37
C THR A 4 -16.13 7.04 51.96
N ASN A 5 -16.79 6.85 50.80
CA ASN A 5 -16.15 6.07 49.75
C ASN A 5 -16.44 6.65 48.35
N LYS A 6 -15.34 6.98 47.66
CA LYS A 6 -15.28 7.38 46.26
C LYS A 6 -15.71 6.20 45.40
N LEU A 7 -16.42 6.43 44.29
CA LEU A 7 -16.11 5.83 42.99
C LEU A 7 -16.77 6.66 41.89
N ALA A 8 -15.94 7.07 40.94
CA ALA A 8 -16.21 7.98 39.84
C ALA A 8 -16.87 7.24 38.64
N PRO A 9 -17.25 7.97 37.57
CA PRO A 9 -18.33 7.59 36.65
C PRO A 9 -17.91 6.71 35.46
N CYS A 10 -18.92 6.00 34.94
CA CYS A 10 -19.09 5.39 33.62
C CYS A 10 -17.87 5.42 32.66
N HIS A 11 -17.16 4.29 32.56
CA HIS A 11 -16.30 4.01 31.40
C HIS A 11 -17.17 3.70 30.17
N ARG A 12 -17.25 4.69 29.28
CA ARG A 12 -17.93 4.65 27.99
C ARG A 12 -17.12 3.76 27.04
N LEU A 13 -17.44 2.47 26.99
CA LEU A 13 -16.96 1.54 25.96
C LEU A 13 -17.39 2.06 24.59
N TRP A 14 -16.40 2.43 23.77
CA TRP A 14 -16.63 2.64 22.33
C TRP A 14 -16.76 1.29 21.65
N HIS A 15 -17.97 0.72 21.68
CA HIS A 15 -18.39 -0.30 20.75
C HIS A 15 -18.49 0.32 19.35
N ILE A 16 -17.44 0.20 18.55
CA ILE A 16 -17.56 0.31 17.10
C ILE A 16 -17.66 -1.12 16.57
N ARG A 17 -18.89 -1.60 16.46
CA ARG A 17 -19.20 -2.86 15.78
C ARG A 17 -19.42 -2.55 14.31
N PHE A 18 -18.35 -2.59 13.53
CA PHE A 18 -18.45 -2.76 12.09
C PHE A 18 -18.60 -4.26 11.81
N CYS A 19 -19.83 -4.71 11.58
CA CYS A 19 -20.07 -5.97 10.91
C CYS A 19 -19.95 -5.73 9.41
N TRP A 20 -18.91 -6.30 8.81
CA TRP A 20 -18.86 -6.63 7.40
C TRP A 20 -18.39 -8.08 7.32
N ASP A 21 -19.32 -9.00 7.11
CA ASP A 21 -18.99 -10.38 6.83
C ASP A 21 -18.39 -10.44 5.43
N ASN A 22 -17.10 -10.77 5.33
CA ASN A 22 -16.59 -11.61 4.27
C ASN A 22 -15.34 -12.34 4.76
N ASN A 23 -15.51 -13.65 4.86
CA ASN A 23 -14.55 -14.68 5.17
C ASN A 23 -13.27 -14.54 4.30
N THR A 24 -12.33 -13.74 4.77
CA THR A 24 -10.95 -13.75 4.28
C THR A 24 -10.09 -13.80 5.53
N GLN A 25 -9.58 -14.98 5.87
CA GLN A 25 -8.37 -15.05 6.69
C GLN A 25 -7.22 -14.45 5.85
N GLU A 26 -7.23 -13.14 5.63
CA GLU A 26 -5.99 -12.43 5.35
C GLU A 26 -5.18 -12.57 6.64
N ALA A 27 -4.10 -13.36 6.59
CA ALA A 27 -3.19 -13.43 7.70
C ALA A 27 -2.67 -12.00 7.96
N LEU A 28 -3.13 -11.38 9.04
CA LEU A 28 -2.63 -10.09 9.52
C LEU A 28 -1.15 -10.28 9.89
N MET A 29 -0.27 -10.04 8.93
CA MET A 29 1.17 -10.11 9.13
C MET A 29 1.63 -8.84 9.84
N GLU A 30 2.14 -8.99 11.06
CA GLU A 30 2.70 -7.90 11.84
C GLU A 30 4.20 -7.77 11.55
N ILE A 31 4.64 -6.57 11.17
CA ILE A 31 6.05 -6.25 10.94
C ILE A 31 6.55 -5.41 12.11
N ARG A 32 7.57 -5.92 12.82
CA ARG A 32 8.24 -5.21 13.92
C ARG A 32 9.64 -4.79 13.50
N VAL A 33 9.85 -3.49 13.32
CA VAL A 33 11.17 -2.92 13.08
C VAL A 33 11.78 -2.55 14.42
N ARG A 34 12.99 -3.06 14.71
CA ARG A 34 13.75 -2.76 15.93
C ARG A 34 14.94 -1.85 15.59
N ASN A 35 15.46 -1.14 16.60
CA ASN A 35 16.66 -0.32 16.49
C ASN A 35 16.55 0.78 15.40
N VAL A 36 15.41 1.48 15.37
CA VAL A 36 15.25 2.67 14.53
C VAL A 36 15.77 3.87 15.31
N ASP A 37 16.51 4.74 14.63
CA ASP A 37 17.01 5.99 15.20
C ASP A 37 15.85 6.93 15.61
N GLU A 38 16.02 7.61 16.74
CA GLU A 38 15.00 8.50 17.31
C GLU A 38 14.71 9.68 16.37
N GLY A 39 15.74 10.22 15.70
CA GLY A 39 15.57 11.29 14.71
C GLY A 39 14.71 10.86 13.53
N THR A 40 14.86 9.61 13.09
CA THR A 40 14.04 9.02 12.02
C THR A 40 12.57 8.90 12.45
N ILE A 41 12.30 8.45 13.68
CA ILE A 41 10.94 8.35 14.22
C ILE A 41 10.30 9.74 14.33
N ALA A 42 11.04 10.73 14.84
CA ALA A 42 10.57 12.11 14.97
C ALA A 42 10.17 12.70 13.61
N MET A 43 11.01 12.54 12.59
CA MET A 43 10.73 13.01 11.23
C MET A 43 9.46 12.36 10.64
N LEU A 44 9.30 11.04 10.81
CA LEU A 44 8.12 10.33 10.32
C LEU A 44 6.84 10.74 11.06
N ARG A 45 6.95 10.99 12.37
CA ARG A 45 5.83 11.47 13.19
C ARG A 45 5.42 12.88 12.76
N GLU A 46 6.36 13.80 12.58
CA GLU A 46 6.08 15.15 12.08
C GLU A 46 5.37 15.10 10.72
N ARG A 47 5.89 14.26 9.80
CA ARG A 47 5.26 14.06 8.49
C ARG A 47 3.83 13.52 8.61
N SER A 48 3.60 12.53 9.47
CA SER A 48 2.25 11.98 9.68
C SER A 48 1.28 13.01 10.24
N GLN A 49 1.75 13.89 11.13
CA GLN A 49 0.94 14.97 11.70
C GLN A 49 0.58 16.00 10.65
N ARG A 50 1.53 16.39 9.79
CA ARG A 50 1.32 17.33 8.69
C ARG A 50 0.29 16.80 7.68
N GLU A 51 0.33 15.51 7.38
CA GLU A 51 -0.60 14.86 6.46
C GLU A 51 -1.93 14.46 7.12
N GLY A 52 -2.07 14.63 8.44
CA GLY A 52 -3.28 14.28 9.20
C GLY A 52 -3.56 12.77 9.28
N ARG A 53 -2.52 11.93 9.16
CA ARG A 53 -2.63 10.46 9.09
C ARG A 53 -1.96 9.80 10.29
N SER A 54 -2.31 8.55 10.55
CA SER A 54 -1.58 7.76 11.54
C SER A 54 -0.20 7.39 11.01
N LEU A 55 0.79 7.34 11.90
CA LEU A 55 2.17 6.94 11.57
C LEU A 55 2.21 5.57 10.88
N ALA A 56 1.41 4.61 11.35
CA ALA A 56 1.31 3.28 10.74
C ALA A 56 0.75 3.32 9.31
N SER A 57 -0.23 4.18 9.03
CA SER A 57 -0.77 4.37 7.67
C SER A 57 0.31 4.93 6.74
N LEU A 58 1.02 5.97 7.20
CA LEU A 58 2.11 6.58 6.45
C LEU A 58 3.21 5.55 6.10
N ILE A 59 3.63 4.74 7.07
CA ILE A 59 4.64 3.71 6.86
C ILE A 59 4.15 2.65 5.86
N ARG A 60 2.89 2.22 5.95
CA ARG A 60 2.32 1.25 5.01
C ARG A 60 2.34 1.78 3.58
N GLU A 61 1.95 3.04 3.39
CA GLU A 61 1.99 3.69 2.08
C GLU A 61 3.40 3.80 1.53
N LEU A 62 4.37 4.20 2.37
CA LEU A 62 5.79 4.28 1.98
C LEU A 62 6.34 2.90 1.58
N LEU A 63 6.09 1.86 2.37
CA LEU A 63 6.52 0.50 2.05
C LEU A 63 5.88 -0.01 0.77
N THR A 64 4.59 0.28 0.55
CA THR A 64 3.88 -0.12 -0.66
C THR A 64 4.44 0.63 -1.88
N ALA A 65 4.70 1.92 -1.75
CA ALA A 65 5.26 2.74 -2.82
C ALA A 65 6.66 2.26 -3.22
N GLU A 66 7.54 1.96 -2.24
CA GLU A 66 8.87 1.43 -2.50
C GLU A 66 8.82 0.00 -3.05
N ALA A 67 7.93 -0.87 -2.56
CA ALA A 67 7.74 -2.20 -3.12
C ALA A 67 7.29 -2.16 -4.60
N MET A 68 6.53 -1.14 -4.99
CA MET A 68 6.09 -0.93 -6.37
C MET A 68 7.15 -0.26 -7.26
N ARG A 69 8.21 0.29 -6.68
CA ARG A 69 9.24 1.02 -7.42
C ARG A 69 9.92 0.19 -8.52
N PRO A 70 10.40 -1.05 -8.28
CA PRO A 70 11.03 -1.84 -9.34
C PRO A 70 10.09 -2.11 -10.51
N ARG A 71 8.81 -2.37 -10.21
CA ARG A 71 7.77 -2.57 -11.23
C ARG A 71 7.54 -1.29 -12.04
N ARG A 72 7.48 -0.13 -11.38
CA ARG A 72 7.33 1.18 -12.06
C ARG A 72 8.52 1.48 -12.95
N GLU A 73 9.75 1.23 -12.48
CA GLU A 73 10.97 1.43 -13.28
C GLU A 73 11.03 0.51 -14.50
N MET A 74 10.64 -0.75 -14.34
CA MET A 74 10.52 -1.70 -15.46
C MET A 74 9.50 -1.23 -16.49
N LEU A 75 8.30 -0.82 -16.06
CA LEU A 75 7.27 -0.33 -16.97
C LEU A 75 7.71 0.95 -17.70
N ALA A 76 8.37 1.87 -17.00
CA ALA A 76 8.94 3.07 -17.62
C ALA A 76 9.98 2.71 -18.69
N ARG A 77 10.84 1.72 -18.43
CA ARG A 77 11.82 1.24 -19.42
C ARG A 77 11.16 0.65 -20.65
N VAL A 78 10.13 -0.17 -20.47
CA VAL A 78 9.37 -0.78 -21.58
C VAL A 78 8.67 0.30 -22.41
N ALA A 79 8.06 1.29 -21.76
CA ALA A 79 7.41 2.40 -22.45
C ALA A 79 8.41 3.22 -23.29
N ALA A 80 9.56 3.58 -22.71
CA ALA A 80 10.62 4.30 -23.42
C ALA A 80 11.15 3.51 -24.62
N TRP A 81 11.33 2.19 -24.46
CA TRP A 81 11.73 1.32 -25.56
C TRP A 81 10.68 1.26 -26.67
N HIS A 82 9.40 1.17 -26.32
CA HIS A 82 8.30 1.15 -27.29
C HIS A 82 8.21 2.47 -28.07
N GLU A 83 8.38 3.60 -27.39
CA GLU A 83 8.44 4.92 -28.02
C GLU A 83 9.60 5.00 -29.02
N GLU A 84 10.78 4.51 -28.64
CA GLU A 84 11.95 4.47 -29.52
C GLU A 84 11.73 3.59 -30.75
N LEU A 85 11.12 2.42 -30.60
CA LEU A 85 10.76 1.56 -31.73
C LEU A 85 9.76 2.24 -32.67
N THR A 86 8.76 2.92 -32.10
CA THR A 86 7.75 3.64 -32.88
C THR A 86 8.38 4.80 -33.65
N ARG A 87 9.34 5.50 -33.04
CA ARG A 87 10.09 6.60 -33.68
C ARG A 87 10.96 6.10 -34.84
N ARG A 88 11.64 4.95 -34.69
CA ARG A 88 12.54 4.40 -35.72
C ARG A 88 11.80 3.72 -36.87
N HIS A 89 10.72 2.99 -36.58
CA HIS A 89 10.09 2.07 -37.52
C HIS A 89 8.63 2.43 -37.82
N GLY A 90 8.12 3.52 -37.26
CA GLY A 90 6.70 3.85 -37.32
C GLY A 90 5.86 2.93 -36.45
N LYS A 91 4.54 3.03 -36.58
CA LYS A 91 3.60 2.18 -35.83
C LYS A 91 3.56 0.79 -36.46
N LEU A 92 4.06 -0.21 -35.75
CA LEU A 92 3.99 -1.61 -36.18
C LEU A 92 2.51 -2.04 -36.26
N PRO A 93 2.10 -2.76 -37.31
CA PRO A 93 0.75 -3.30 -37.39
C PRO A 93 0.51 -4.30 -36.27
N GLY A 94 -0.70 -4.31 -35.73
CA GLY A 94 -1.09 -5.28 -34.70
C GLY A 94 -0.95 -6.71 -35.19
N SER A 95 -0.90 -7.67 -34.26
CA SER A 95 -0.78 -9.10 -34.61
C SER A 95 -1.88 -9.53 -35.57
N THR A 96 -1.50 -10.19 -36.66
CA THR A 96 -2.44 -10.76 -37.62
C THR A 96 -3.32 -11.82 -36.96
N PRO A 97 -4.54 -12.08 -37.47
CA PRO A 97 -5.46 -13.07 -36.92
C PRO A 97 -4.82 -14.46 -36.76
N GLU A 98 -3.97 -14.85 -37.69
CA GLU A 98 -3.25 -16.13 -37.70
C GLU A 98 -2.24 -16.26 -36.56
N ILE A 99 -1.54 -15.18 -36.22
CA ILE A 99 -0.59 -15.14 -35.09
C ILE A 99 -1.35 -15.26 -33.77
N ARG A 100 -2.52 -14.61 -33.65
CA ARG A 100 -3.39 -14.73 -32.46
C ARG A 100 -3.91 -16.16 -32.29
N ALA A 101 -4.46 -16.74 -33.35
CA ALA A 101 -4.96 -18.12 -33.34
C ALA A 101 -3.88 -19.14 -32.94
N LYS A 102 -2.64 -19.00 -33.46
CA LYS A 102 -1.51 -19.86 -33.09
C LYS A 102 -1.05 -19.69 -31.64
N ARG A 103 -1.13 -18.48 -31.09
CA ARG A 103 -0.81 -18.22 -29.68
C ARG A 103 -1.85 -18.86 -28.77
N ASP A 104 -3.13 -18.69 -29.09
CA ASP A 104 -4.23 -19.20 -28.28
C ASP A 104 -4.29 -20.74 -28.32
N GLN A 105 -3.82 -21.38 -29.39
CA GLN A 105 -3.59 -22.84 -29.45
C GLN A 105 -2.43 -23.34 -28.57
N ARG A 106 -1.49 -22.47 -28.18
CA ARG A 106 -0.36 -22.80 -27.29
C ARG A 106 -0.66 -22.44 -25.83
N GLY A 107 -1.84 -21.84 -25.57
CA GLY A 107 -2.33 -21.50 -24.24
C GLY A 107 -2.78 -22.71 -23.47
#